data_AF-A0A947RUL5-F1
#
_entry.id   AF-A0A947RUL5-F1
#
_cell.length_a   1.000
_cell.length_b   1.000
_cell.length_c   1.000
_cell.angle_alpha   90.00
_cell.angle_beta   90.00
_cell.angle_gamma   90.00
#
_symmetry.space_group_name_H-M   'P 1'
#
loop_
_entity.id
_entity.type
_entity.pdbx_description
1 polymer ?
#
loop_
_entity_poly.entity_id
_entity_poly.type
_entity_poly.pdbx_seq_one_letter_code
_entity_poly.pdbx_strand_id
1 'polypeptide(L)'
;MRKNGILLMLLAGIVLMELPGIAEQKDTGELPPGMKAIKVGTATIVAPQGIRTIRVADIIQLESMDQYVARTFLDFEERMKDLEAREEELTEELKELKKEIQKEKSPPPEGEENIEATKEPAEETTETTNLLRTLPKPL
;
A
#
# COMPACT_ATOMS: atom_id res chain seq x y z
N MET A 1 -4.51 -29.36 49.28
CA MET A 1 -3.10 -29.78 49.14
C MET A 1 -2.88 -30.22 47.69
N ARG A 2 -2.74 -29.30 46.71
CA ARG A 2 -1.49 -28.75 46.18
C ARG A 2 -0.29 -29.70 46.34
N LYS A 3 0.03 -30.44 45.26
CA LYS A 3 1.37 -30.98 44.96
C LYS A 3 1.42 -31.42 43.48
N ASN A 4 2.29 -30.74 42.75
CA ASN A 4 3.12 -31.28 41.66
C ASN A 4 2.60 -31.13 40.23
N GLY A 5 2.47 -29.87 39.81
CA GLY A 5 2.66 -29.44 38.42
C GLY A 5 4.14 -29.52 38.03
N ILE A 6 4.61 -30.71 37.68
CA ILE A 6 5.92 -30.95 37.05
C ILE A 6 5.68 -31.95 35.90
N LEU A 7 4.84 -31.57 34.95
CA LEU A 7 4.67 -32.32 33.70
C LEU A 7 4.39 -31.37 32.52
N LEU A 8 4.98 -30.16 32.58
CA LEU A 8 4.79 -29.11 31.57
C LEU A 8 6.10 -28.41 31.22
N MET A 9 7.21 -29.14 31.29
CA MET A 9 8.58 -28.68 31.02
C MET A 9 9.37 -29.77 30.27
N LEU A 10 8.76 -30.41 29.28
CA LEU A 10 9.44 -31.40 28.41
C LEU A 10 9.06 -31.27 26.92
N LEU A 11 8.52 -30.11 26.54
CA LEU A 11 8.16 -29.75 25.16
C LEU A 11 8.75 -28.40 24.75
N ALA A 12 9.88 -28.01 25.36
CA ALA A 12 10.70 -26.85 24.98
C ALA A 12 12.07 -27.30 24.44
N GLY A 13 12.09 -28.45 23.76
CA GLY A 13 13.26 -29.07 23.16
C GLY A 13 13.08 -29.29 21.66
N ILE A 14 12.42 -28.37 20.95
CA ILE A 14 12.61 -28.28 19.50
C ILE A 14 14.02 -27.73 19.33
N VAL A 15 14.94 -28.67 19.19
CA VAL A 15 16.27 -28.51 18.65
C VAL A 15 16.16 -27.53 17.49
N LEU A 16 16.69 -26.33 17.70
CA LEU A 16 17.04 -25.40 16.65
C LEU A 16 18.14 -26.12 15.86
N MET A 17 17.73 -26.96 14.90
CA MET A 17 18.65 -27.52 13.92
C MET A 17 19.20 -26.32 13.16
N GLU A 18 20.42 -25.94 13.51
CA GLU A 18 21.27 -25.09 12.70
C GLU A 18 21.37 -25.72 11.31
N LEU A 19 20.52 -25.25 10.40
CA LEU A 19 20.69 -25.51 8.98
C LEU A 19 22.09 -24.99 8.63
N PRO A 20 23.01 -25.84 8.12
CA PRO A 20 24.25 -25.33 7.58
C PRO A 20 23.88 -24.37 6.45
N GLY A 21 24.06 -23.07 6.73
CA GLY A 21 23.89 -22.00 5.76
C GLY A 21 24.79 -22.31 4.57
N ILE A 22 24.16 -22.70 3.46
CA ILE A 22 24.85 -22.79 2.17
C ILE A 22 25.21 -21.35 1.83
N ALA A 23 26.48 -21.00 2.03
CA ALA A 23 27.02 -19.72 1.59
C ALA A 23 26.83 -19.61 0.07
N GLU A 24 25.99 -18.67 -0.36
CA GLU A 24 25.85 -18.29 -1.77
C GLU A 24 27.17 -17.69 -2.24
N GLN A 25 28.01 -18.51 -2.86
CA GLN A 25 29.25 -18.05 -3.46
C GLN A 25 28.94 -17.55 -4.88
N LYS A 26 29.11 -16.23 -5.10
CA LYS A 26 29.08 -15.60 -6.42
C LYS A 26 30.31 -16.07 -7.22
N ASP A 27 30.25 -17.26 -7.81
CA ASP A 27 31.31 -17.70 -8.72
C ASP A 27 31.11 -17.08 -10.11
N THR A 28 32.08 -16.25 -10.47
CA THR A 28 32.31 -15.53 -11.73
C THR A 28 32.75 -16.47 -12.86
N GLY A 29 31.88 -17.40 -13.24
CA GLY A 29 31.90 -18.05 -14.55
C GLY A 29 30.55 -17.79 -15.19
N GLU A 30 30.49 -17.41 -16.47
CA GLU A 30 29.25 -17.06 -17.17
C GLU A 30 28.23 -18.21 -17.11
N LEU A 31 27.37 -18.19 -16.10
CA LEU A 31 26.25 -19.11 -15.98
C LEU A 31 25.15 -18.69 -16.94
N PRO A 32 24.49 -19.63 -17.63
CA PRO A 32 23.31 -19.32 -18.43
C PRO A 32 22.23 -18.63 -17.60
N PRO A 33 21.41 -17.74 -18.20
CA PRO A 33 20.33 -17.09 -17.48
C PRO A 33 19.37 -18.12 -16.88
N GLY A 34 18.97 -17.89 -15.63
CA GLY A 34 18.08 -18.80 -14.89
C GLY A 34 18.77 -20.02 -14.26
N MET A 35 20.09 -20.15 -14.35
CA MET A 35 20.86 -21.20 -13.68
C MET A 35 21.68 -20.63 -12.52
N LYS A 36 21.86 -21.44 -11.46
CA LYS A 36 22.75 -21.17 -10.33
C LYS A 36 23.69 -22.34 -10.08
N ALA A 37 24.93 -22.03 -9.71
CA ALA A 37 25.86 -23.03 -9.21
C ALA A 37 25.55 -23.32 -7.72
N ILE A 38 25.33 -24.59 -7.39
CA ILE A 38 25.07 -25.07 -6.03
C ILE A 38 26.22 -25.97 -5.62
N LYS A 39 26.85 -25.68 -4.49
CA LYS A 39 27.87 -26.56 -3.90
C LYS A 39 27.20 -27.65 -3.08
N VAL A 40 27.40 -28.91 -3.49
CA VAL A 40 26.87 -30.10 -2.81
C VAL A 40 28.06 -30.97 -2.39
N GLY A 41 28.40 -30.93 -1.10
CA GLY A 41 29.60 -31.56 -0.58
C GLY A 41 30.87 -30.95 -1.18
N THR A 42 31.63 -31.75 -1.92
CA THR A 42 32.86 -31.31 -2.62
C THR A 42 32.62 -30.91 -4.07
N ALA A 43 31.43 -31.17 -4.64
CA ALA A 43 31.11 -30.91 -6.03
C ALA A 43 30.30 -29.62 -6.21
N THR A 44 30.46 -28.96 -7.35
CA THR A 44 29.63 -27.82 -7.79
C THR A 44 28.73 -28.29 -8.92
N ILE A 45 27.41 -28.13 -8.76
CA ILE A 45 26.40 -28.54 -9.72
C ILE A 45 25.69 -27.29 -10.24
N VAL A 46 25.45 -27.21 -11.56
CA VAL A 46 24.65 -26.14 -12.16
C VAL A 46 23.19 -26.61 -12.22
N ALA A 47 22.29 -25.83 -11.63
CA ALA A 47 20.87 -26.19 -11.57
C ALA A 47 19.97 -24.94 -11.70
N PRO A 48 18.69 -25.09 -12.07
CA PRO A 48 17.76 -23.98 -12.17
C PRO A 48 17.69 -23.14 -10.89
N GLN A 49 17.53 -21.83 -11.04
CA GLN A 49 17.31 -20.94 -9.91
C GLN A 49 16.03 -21.34 -9.17
N GLY A 50 16.08 -21.36 -7.84
CA GLY A 50 14.92 -21.75 -7.03
C GLY A 50 14.63 -23.26 -6.96
N ILE A 51 15.44 -24.13 -7.57
CA ILE A 51 15.35 -25.58 -7.35
C ILE A 51 15.59 -25.91 -5.87
N ARG A 52 14.77 -26.80 -5.31
CA ARG A 52 14.89 -27.23 -3.92
C ARG A 52 15.84 -28.42 -3.80
N THR A 53 16.57 -28.47 -2.68
CA THR A 53 17.37 -29.63 -2.29
C THR A 53 16.62 -30.38 -1.19
N ILE A 54 16.55 -31.70 -1.33
CA ILE A 54 15.89 -32.60 -0.40
C ILE A 54 16.96 -33.52 0.19
N ARG A 55 17.11 -33.51 1.51
CA ARG A 55 18.00 -34.47 2.18
C ARG A 55 17.23 -35.76 2.43
N VAL A 56 17.70 -36.86 1.85
CA VAL A 56 17.16 -38.21 2.06
C VAL A 56 18.27 -39.05 2.68
N ALA A 57 18.15 -39.29 3.99
CA ALA A 57 19.23 -39.88 4.81
C ALA A 57 20.55 -39.09 4.64
N ASP A 58 21.60 -39.76 4.18
CA ASP A 58 22.94 -39.18 3.99
C ASP A 58 23.15 -38.58 2.58
N ILE A 59 22.12 -38.57 1.73
CA ILE A 59 22.18 -38.11 0.34
C ILE A 59 21.43 -36.78 0.20
N ILE A 60 22.06 -35.80 -0.47
CA ILE A 60 21.39 -34.58 -0.93
C ILE A 60 20.88 -34.85 -2.34
N GLN A 61 19.55 -34.87 -2.49
CA GLN A 61 18.86 -35.03 -3.76
C GLN A 61 18.32 -33.67 -4.23
N LEU A 62 18.29 -33.44 -5.53
CA LEU A 62 17.60 -32.29 -6.11
C LEU A 62 16.12 -32.63 -6.35
N GLU A 63 15.24 -31.65 -6.16
CA GLU A 63 13.85 -31.68 -6.64
C GLU A 63 13.81 -32.16 -8.09
N SER A 64 12.85 -33.03 -8.43
CA SER A 64 12.73 -33.48 -9.82
C SER A 64 12.30 -32.32 -10.72
N MET A 65 12.66 -32.39 -12.01
CA MET A 65 12.28 -31.32 -12.94
C MET A 65 10.76 -31.13 -13.01
N ASP A 66 9.99 -32.23 -12.99
CA ASP A 66 8.52 -32.17 -13.01
C ASP A 66 7.95 -31.45 -11.78
N GLN A 67 8.51 -31.72 -10.58
CA GLN A 67 8.11 -31.05 -9.35
C GLN A 67 8.47 -29.57 -9.38
N TYR A 68 9.68 -29.25 -9.83
CA TYR A 68 10.14 -27.87 -9.97
C TYR A 68 9.24 -27.07 -10.92
N VAL A 69 8.92 -27.62 -12.10
CA VAL A 69 8.06 -26.96 -13.08
C VAL A 69 6.65 -26.79 -12.54
N ALA A 70 6.05 -27.84 -11.98
CA ALA A 70 4.70 -27.78 -11.43
C ALA A 70 4.59 -26.72 -10.32
N ARG A 71 5.55 -26.71 -9.38
CA ARG A 71 5.58 -25.72 -8.32
C ARG A 71 5.77 -24.30 -8.86
N THR A 72 6.74 -24.10 -9.74
CA THR A 72 7.01 -22.77 -10.32
C THR A 72 5.81 -22.23 -11.07
N PHE A 73 5.05 -23.10 -11.74
CA PHE A 73 3.82 -22.73 -12.43
C PHE A 73 2.72 -22.32 -11.44
N LEU A 74 2.51 -23.09 -10.37
CA LEU A 74 1.56 -22.72 -9.32
C LEU A 74 1.94 -21.41 -8.61
N ASP A 75 3.22 -21.24 -8.26
CA ASP A 75 3.75 -20.02 -7.68
C ASP A 75 3.53 -18.82 -8.62
N PHE A 76 3.63 -19.04 -9.95
CA PHE A 76 3.36 -18.00 -10.94
C PHE A 76 1.87 -17.66 -11.03
N GLU A 77 0.98 -18.65 -11.05
CA GLU A 77 -0.47 -18.43 -11.04
C GLU A 77 -0.92 -17.65 -9.80
N GLU A 78 -0.39 -17.97 -8.63
CA GLU A 78 -0.68 -17.25 -7.39
C GLU A 78 -0.24 -15.79 -7.49
N ARG A 79 1.00 -15.54 -7.96
CA ARG A 79 1.50 -14.18 -8.16
C ARG A 79 0.69 -13.39 -9.17
N MET A 80 0.16 -14.03 -10.20
CA MET A 80 -0.71 -13.36 -11.18
C MET A 80 -2.03 -12.94 -10.53
N LYS A 81 -2.66 -13.81 -9.73
CA LYS A 81 -3.88 -13.46 -8.98
C LYS A 81 -3.64 -12.32 -8.00
N ASP A 82 -2.52 -12.34 -7.28
CA ASP A 82 -2.14 -11.27 -6.37
C ASP A 82 -1.94 -9.93 -7.09
N LEU A 83 -1.37 -9.96 -8.29
CA LEU A 83 -1.19 -8.77 -9.11
C LEU A 83 -2.52 -8.23 -9.63
N GLU A 84 -3.42 -9.09 -10.10
CA GLU A 84 -4.76 -8.71 -10.53
C GLU A 84 -5.56 -8.07 -9.38
N ALA A 85 -5.52 -8.66 -8.18
CA ALA A 85 -6.18 -8.11 -7.00
C ALA A 85 -5.63 -6.71 -6.63
N ARG A 86 -4.31 -6.54 -6.68
CA ARG A 86 -3.68 -5.23 -6.43
C ARG A 86 -4.01 -4.20 -7.50
N GLU A 87 -4.11 -4.61 -8.75
CA GLU A 87 -4.52 -3.71 -9.84
C GLU A 87 -5.96 -3.22 -9.64
N GLU A 88 -6.85 -4.11 -9.22
CA GLU A 88 -8.24 -3.75 -8.89
C GLU A 88 -8.29 -2.77 -7.71
N GLU A 89 -7.61 -3.07 -6.60
CA GLU A 89 -7.53 -2.19 -5.42
C GLU A 89 -7.00 -0.80 -5.79
N LEU A 90 -5.87 -0.73 -6.50
CA LEU A 90 -5.30 0.55 -6.96
C LEU A 90 -6.25 1.31 -7.90
N THR A 91 -7.01 0.59 -8.71
CA THR A 91 -7.99 1.21 -9.62
C THR A 91 -9.17 1.81 -8.83
N GLU A 92 -9.59 1.17 -7.75
CA GLU A 92 -10.61 1.71 -6.85
C GLU A 92 -10.10 2.95 -6.09
N GLU A 93 -8.91 2.87 -5.49
CA GLU A 93 -8.28 4.01 -4.82
C GLU A 93 -8.15 5.22 -5.76
N LEU A 94 -7.74 5.00 -7.01
CA LEU A 94 -7.65 6.06 -8.01
C LEU A 94 -9.02 6.66 -8.37
N LYS A 95 -10.09 5.86 -8.38
CA LYS A 95 -11.46 6.36 -8.61
C LYS A 95 -11.93 7.21 -7.45
N GLU A 96 -11.66 6.79 -6.22
CA GLU A 96 -12.00 7.56 -5.01
C GLU A 96 -11.25 8.88 -4.96
N LEU A 97 -9.94 8.84 -5.18
CA LEU A 97 -9.11 10.04 -5.20
C LEU A 97 -9.58 11.03 -6.29
N LYS A 98 -9.97 10.52 -7.47
CA LYS A 98 -10.55 11.37 -8.53
C LYS A 98 -11.87 12.02 -8.12
N LYS A 99 -12.73 11.30 -7.39
CA LYS A 99 -14.00 11.85 -6.88
C LYS A 99 -13.75 12.93 -5.84
N GLU A 100 -12.80 12.73 -4.93
CA GLU A 100 -12.43 13.73 -3.92
C GLU A 100 -11.90 15.01 -4.57
N ILE A 101 -11.00 14.88 -5.54
CA ILE A 101 -10.49 16.03 -6.30
C ILE A 101 -11.62 16.77 -7.03
N GLN A 102 -12.59 16.04 -7.61
CA GLN A 102 -13.74 16.67 -8.25
C GLN A 102 -14.65 17.39 -7.26
N LYS A 103 -14.84 16.83 -6.06
CA LYS A 103 -15.63 17.45 -4.99
C LYS A 103 -14.95 18.69 -4.42
N GLU A 104 -13.62 18.72 -4.35
CA GLU A 104 -12.87 19.90 -3.93
C GLU A 104 -12.80 20.97 -5.03
N LYS A 105 -12.85 20.56 -6.31
CA LYS A 105 -12.93 21.48 -7.47
C LYS A 105 -14.34 21.94 -7.84
N SER A 106 -15.39 21.32 -7.33
CA SER A 106 -16.74 21.84 -7.54
C SER A 106 -16.89 23.17 -6.81
N PRO A 107 -17.28 24.26 -7.49
CA PRO A 107 -17.51 25.54 -6.84
C PRO A 107 -18.58 25.37 -5.74
N PRO A 108 -18.51 26.15 -4.64
CA PRO A 108 -19.56 26.12 -3.63
C PRO A 108 -20.91 26.33 -4.31
N PRO A 109 -21.98 25.64 -3.86
CA PRO A 109 -23.30 25.81 -4.45
C PRO A 109 -23.60 27.30 -4.45
N GLU A 110 -23.83 27.86 -5.64
CA GLU A 110 -24.30 29.22 -5.80
C GLU A 110 -25.57 29.32 -4.95
N GLY A 111 -25.43 29.98 -3.81
CA GLY A 111 -26.57 30.32 -2.98
C GLY A 111 -27.46 31.18 -3.86
N GLU A 112 -28.63 30.63 -4.20
CA GLU A 112 -29.79 31.42 -4.59
C GLU A 112 -30.15 32.31 -3.40
N GLU A 113 -29.38 33.38 -3.18
CA GLU A 113 -29.86 34.53 -2.43
C GLU A 113 -30.98 35.15 -3.27
N ASN A 114 -32.19 34.69 -2.99
CA ASN A 114 -33.42 35.43 -3.20
C ASN A 114 -33.28 36.79 -2.51
N ILE A 115 -32.68 37.76 -3.20
CA ILE A 115 -32.83 39.17 -2.85
C ILE A 115 -34.21 39.57 -3.36
N GLU A 116 -35.19 39.33 -2.49
CA GLU A 116 -36.55 39.81 -2.59
C GLU A 116 -36.52 41.31 -2.94
N ALA A 117 -36.92 41.61 -4.17
CA ALA A 117 -37.04 42.96 -4.69
C ALA A 117 -38.07 43.73 -3.83
N THR A 118 -37.58 44.46 -2.83
CA THR A 118 -38.35 45.48 -2.14
C THR A 118 -38.52 46.65 -3.11
N LYS A 119 -39.63 46.62 -3.83
CA LYS A 119 -40.15 47.74 -4.62
C LYS A 119 -40.89 48.73 -3.72
N GLU A 120 -40.76 50.00 -4.12
CA GLU A 120 -41.66 51.15 -3.90
C GLU A 120 -41.58 51.94 -2.57
N PRO A 121 -41.97 53.24 -2.59
CA PRO A 121 -41.83 54.24 -3.66
C PRO A 121 -41.31 55.61 -3.14
N ALA A 122 -41.04 56.51 -4.08
CA ALA A 122 -40.78 57.93 -3.83
C ALA A 122 -42.05 58.63 -3.33
N GLU A 123 -41.96 59.40 -2.25
CA GLU A 123 -42.87 60.53 -2.00
C GLU A 123 -42.12 61.76 -1.48
N GLU A 124 -42.43 62.85 -2.17
CA GLU A 124 -42.04 64.24 -2.02
C GLU A 124 -42.99 64.93 -1.03
N THR A 125 -42.50 65.85 -0.18
CA THR A 125 -43.24 66.98 0.46
C THR A 125 -42.30 67.71 1.42
N THR A 126 -41.72 68.87 1.03
CA THR A 126 -42.17 70.26 1.25
C THR A 126 -42.22 70.75 2.72
N GLU A 127 -41.37 71.75 3.00
CA GLU A 127 -41.63 72.94 3.85
C GLU A 127 -41.83 72.70 5.37
N THR A 128 -41.39 73.51 6.34
CA THR A 128 -41.11 74.96 6.41
C THR A 128 -40.46 75.28 7.78
N THR A 129 -39.75 76.42 7.86
CA THR A 129 -39.55 77.29 9.06
C THR A 129 -38.75 76.74 10.26
N ASN A 130 -37.90 77.49 10.98
CA ASN A 130 -37.76 78.93 11.12
C ASN A 130 -36.44 79.25 11.84
N LEU A 131 -35.83 80.37 11.43
CA LEU A 131 -35.26 81.42 12.28
C LEU A 131 -34.17 81.07 13.33
N LEU A 132 -32.98 81.65 13.19
CA LEU A 132 -32.61 82.94 13.80
C LEU A 132 -31.10 83.21 13.55
N ARG A 133 -30.78 84.44 13.10
CA ARG A 133 -29.73 85.36 13.62
C ARG A 133 -28.35 84.78 13.95
N THR A 134 -27.20 85.35 13.57
CA THR A 134 -26.82 86.71 13.19
C THR A 134 -25.33 86.68 12.80
N LEU A 135 -24.96 87.45 11.77
CA LEU A 135 -23.62 88.02 11.48
C LEU A 135 -23.04 88.75 12.72
N PRO A 136 -21.73 89.13 12.81
CA PRO A 136 -20.86 89.57 11.70
C PRO A 136 -19.35 89.18 11.73
N LYS A 137 -18.69 89.42 10.59
CA LYS A 137 -17.23 89.61 10.46
C LYS A 137 -16.79 90.94 11.09
N PRO A 138 -15.57 91.03 11.62
CA PRO A 138 -14.51 91.84 10.97
C PRO A 138 -13.10 91.21 11.20
N LEU A 139 -11.97 91.60 10.60
CA LEU A 139 -11.53 92.61 9.64
C LEU A 139 -10.26 92.04 8.99
#